data_AF-A0A968HJ39-F1
#
_entry.id   AF-A0A968HJ39-F1
#
_cell.length_a   1.000
_cell.length_b   1.000
_cell.length_c   1.000
_cell.angle_alpha   90.00
_cell.angle_beta   90.00
_cell.angle_gamma   90.00
#
_symmetry.space_group_name_H-M   'P 1'
#
loop_
_entity.id
_entity.type
_entity.pdbx_description
1 polymer ?
#
loop_
_entity_poly.entity_id
_entity_poly.type
_entity_poly.pdbx_seq_one_letter_code
_entity_poly.pdbx_strand_id
1 'polypeptide(L)' 'MLRSKMSQLLVATIFSAPTVGWVATLPALANDYYGAIAYSRSTGSHGYSYDYATSQAAE' A
#
# COMPACT_ATOMS: atom_id res chain seq x y z
N MET A 1 -38.52 13.22 -30.75
CA MET A 1 -37.10 12.80 -30.58
C MET A 1 -36.48 13.23 -29.24
N LEU A 2 -36.95 14.29 -28.57
CA LEU A 2 -36.38 14.77 -27.30
C LEU A 2 -36.59 13.81 -26.10
N ARG A 3 -37.76 13.14 -26.04
CA ARG A 3 -38.10 12.18 -24.97
C ARG A 3 -37.18 10.93 -24.93
N SER A 4 -36.71 10.47 -26.08
CA SER A 4 -35.81 9.31 -26.19
C SER A 4 -34.40 9.59 -25.65
N LYS A 5 -33.92 10.84 -25.79
CA LYS A 5 -32.58 11.23 -25.35
C LYS A 5 -32.52 11.41 -23.83
N MET A 6 -33.61 11.87 -23.21
CA MET A 6 -33.74 11.95 -21.74
C MET A 6 -33.69 10.57 -21.08
N SER A 7 -34.38 9.57 -21.65
CA SER A 7 -34.35 8.19 -21.14
C SER A 7 -32.95 7.58 -21.23
N GLN A 8 -32.21 7.85 -22.32
CA GLN A 8 -30.83 7.39 -22.47
C GLN A 8 -29.87 8.05 -21.47
N LEU A 9 -30.07 9.34 -21.17
CA LEU A 9 -29.26 10.08 -20.21
C LEU A 9 -29.46 9.54 -18.78
N LEU A 10 -30.71 9.22 -18.42
CA LEU A 10 -31.07 8.71 -17.09
C LEU A 10 -30.53 7.30 -16.84
N VAL A 11 -30.45 6.46 -17.88
CA VAL A 11 -29.82 5.14 -17.81
C VAL A 11 -28.30 5.25 -17.67
N ALA A 12 -27.66 6.21 -18.36
CA ALA A 12 -26.21 6.42 -18.27
C ALA A 12 -25.75 6.89 -16.88
N THR A 13 -26.57 7.67 -16.17
CA THR A 13 -26.26 8.13 -14.81
C THR A 13 -26.36 7.06 -13.73
N ILE A 14 -27.08 5.96 -13.96
CA ILE A 14 -27.22 4.86 -12.98
C ILE A 14 -25.99 3.94 -13.03
N PHE A 15 -25.34 3.80 -14.19
CA PHE A 15 -24.18 2.93 -14.38
C PHE A 15 -22.82 3.59 -14.09
N SER A 16 -22.79 4.89 -13.85
CA SER A 16 -21.57 5.66 -13.55
C SER A 16 -21.41 5.90 -12.04
N ALA A 17 -21.94 5.00 -11.21
CA ALA A 17 -21.53 4.93 -9.82
C ALA A 17 -20.05 4.51 -9.76
N PRO A 18 -19.15 5.35 -9.21
CA PRO A 18 -17.77 4.94 -9.03
C PRO A 18 -17.76 3.78 -8.03
N THR A 19 -17.49 2.57 -8.50
CA THR A 19 -17.26 1.39 -7.66
C THR A 19 -15.94 1.46 -6.88
N VAL A 20 -15.29 2.63 -6.87
CA VAL A 20 -14.01 2.94 -6.20
C VAL A 20 -14.18 3.09 -4.68
N GLY A 21 -15.22 2.49 -4.10
CA GLY A 21 -15.56 2.67 -2.70
C GLY A 21 -15.01 1.58 -1.78
N TRP A 22 -15.02 0.31 -2.20
CA TRP A 22 -14.98 -0.81 -1.25
C TRP A 22 -13.88 -1.82 -1.56
N VAL A 23 -12.66 -1.34 -1.75
CA VAL A 23 -11.51 -2.21 -1.46
C VAL A 23 -11.34 -2.13 0.05
N ALA A 24 -11.78 -3.17 0.76
CA ALA A 24 -11.44 -3.33 2.16
C ALA A 24 -9.92 -3.35 2.27
N THR A 25 -9.32 -2.26 2.75
CA THR A 25 -7.90 -2.23 3.09
C THR A 25 -7.72 -3.20 4.24
N LEU A 26 -7.14 -4.38 3.93
CA LEU A 26 -6.74 -5.32 4.96
C LEU A 26 -5.87 -4.56 5.97
N PRO A 27 -6.12 -4.68 7.28
CA PRO A 27 -5.25 -4.06 8.27
C PRO A 27 -3.85 -4.61 8.04
N ALA A 28 -2.91 -3.72 7.71
CA ALA A 28 -1.51 -4.10 7.67
C ALA A 28 -1.14 -4.59 9.08
N LEU A 29 -0.65 -5.82 9.17
CA LEU A 29 -0.15 -6.37 10.43
C LEU A 29 1.00 -5.47 10.89
N ALA A 30 0.87 -4.88 12.08
CA ALA A 30 1.96 -4.14 12.72
C ALA A 30 2.98 -5.17 13.23
N ASN A 31 3.94 -5.51 12.37
CA ASN A 31 5.05 -6.37 12.74
C ASN A 31 6.23 -5.51 13.16
N ASP A 32 6.77 -5.76 14.34
CA ASP A 32 8.04 -5.20 14.77
C ASP A 32 9.17 -5.99 14.07
N TYR A 33 9.97 -5.29 13.27
CA TYR A 33 11.16 -5.85 12.63
C TYR A 33 12.43 -5.31 13.26
N TYR A 34 13.49 -6.11 13.21
CA TYR A 34 14.82 -5.75 13.68
C TYR A 34 15.72 -5.40 12.49
N GLY A 35 16.75 -4.58 12.72
CA GLY A 35 17.71 -4.16 11.71
C GLY A 35 19.14 -4.26 12.23
N ALA A 36 20.08 -4.53 11.31
CA ALA A 36 21.50 -4.67 11.56
C ALA A 36 22.27 -3.52 10.89
N ILE A 37 23.22 -2.91 11.62
CA ILE A 37 24.11 -1.87 11.09
C ILE A 37 25.55 -2.32 11.27
N ALA A 38 26.26 -2.51 10.16
CA ALA A 38 27.68 -2.81 10.16
C ALA A 38 28.49 -1.53 9.91
N TYR A 39 29.44 -1.22 10.79
CA TYR A 39 30.29 -0.02 10.67
C TYR A 39 31.77 -0.38 10.59
N SER A 40 32.44 0.11 9.55
CA SER A 40 33.88 0.00 9.34
C SER A 40 34.60 1.23 9.91
N ARG A 41 35.32 1.06 11.02
CA ARG A 41 36.07 2.18 11.64
C ARG A 41 37.24 2.66 10.78
N SER A 42 37.84 1.77 9.99
CA SER A 42 39.03 2.10 9.18
C SER A 42 38.69 2.95 7.96
N THR A 43 37.49 2.80 7.40
CA THR A 43 37.06 3.51 6.19
C THR A 43 35.91 4.48 6.45
N GLY A 44 35.29 4.44 7.63
CA GLY A 44 34.07 5.19 7.96
C GLY A 44 32.82 4.71 7.23
N SER A 45 32.91 3.62 6.45
CA SER A 45 31.81 3.07 5.68
C SER A 45 30.82 2.33 6.58
N HIS A 46 29.54 2.36 6.21
CA HIS A 46 28.51 1.58 6.89
C HIS A 46 27.69 0.79 5.87
N GLY A 47 27.17 -0.35 6.31
CA GLY A 47 26.19 -1.17 5.61
C GLY A 47 24.98 -1.43 6.51
N TYR A 48 23.84 -1.72 5.91
CA TYR A 48 22.59 -1.94 6.63
C TYR A 48 21.83 -3.15 6.06
N SER A 49 21.08 -3.82 6.93
CA SER A 49 20.08 -4.82 6.56
C SER A 49 18.89 -4.72 7.51
N TYR A 50 17.69 -5.04 7.03
CA TYR A 50 16.42 -4.84 7.76
C TYR A 50 15.55 -6.10 7.69
N ASP A 51 14.36 -6.01 8.31
CA ASP A 51 13.28 -7.00 8.21
C ASP A 51 13.58 -8.35 8.87
N TYR A 52 14.48 -8.37 9.86
CA TYR A 52 14.69 -9.56 10.67
C TYR A 52 13.51 -9.78 11.62
N ALA A 53 13.06 -11.03 11.73
CA ALA A 53 11.94 -11.40 12.60
C ALA A 53 12.31 -11.49 14.10
N THR A 54 13.61 -11.53 14.43
CA THR A 54 14.11 -11.63 15.81
C THR A 54 15.36 -10.77 15.98
N SER A 55 15.62 -10.28 17.20
CA SER A 55 16.82 -9.47 17.47
C SER A 55 18.09 -10.30 17.30
N GLN A 56 18.06 -11.59 17.66
CA GLN A 56 19.18 -12.52 17.52
C GLN A 56 19.61 -12.73 16.07
N ALA A 57 18.71 -12.56 15.11
CA ALA A 57 19.04 -12.66 13.68
C ALA A 57 19.66 -11.36 13.12
N ALA A 58 19.47 -10.23 13.82
CA ALA A 58 19.97 -8.91 13.42
C ALA A 58 21.31 -8.53 14.07
N GLU A 59 21.72 -9.23 15.13
CA GLU A 59 23.01 -9.07 15.82
C GLU A 59 24.15 -9.84 15.14
#